data_AF-A0A078SIA5-F1
#
_entry.id   AF-A0A078SIA5-F1
#
_cell.length_a   1.000
_cell.length_b   1.000
_cell.length_c   1.000
_cell.angle_alpha   90.00
_cell.angle_beta   90.00
_cell.angle_gamma   90.00
#
_symmetry.space_group_name_H-M   'P 1'
#
loop_
_entity.id
_entity.type
_entity.pdbx_description
1 polymer ?
#
loop_
_entity_poly.entity_id
_entity_poly.type
_entity_poly.pdbx_seq_one_letter_code
_entity_poly.pdbx_strand_id
1 'polypeptide(L)'
;MAGIYIHIPFCKTRCIYCDFYSTTRSELKQQYIRALCTELKTRKGYLKEEPIETIYFGGGTPSQLAHEDFEQIFRTIKEVYGTEHAEEITLEANPDDLTEEYVSMLRTLPFNRISMGIQTFDAPTLKLLNRRHNAAQAIAAIHRLRQAGFRN
;
A
#
# COMPACT_ATOMS: atom_id res chain seq x y z
N MET A 1 -19.04 12.03 -3.22
CA MET A 1 -18.40 10.72 -2.96
C MET A 1 -16.91 10.97 -2.92
N ALA A 2 -16.27 10.65 -1.80
CA ALA A 2 -14.87 10.98 -1.59
C ALA A 2 -13.99 9.72 -1.57
N GLY A 3 -12.76 9.88 -2.06
CA GLY A 3 -11.69 8.90 -1.92
C GLY A 3 -10.46 9.52 -1.26
N ILE A 4 -9.78 8.77 -0.40
CA ILE A 4 -8.48 9.15 0.15
C ILE A 4 -7.39 8.39 -0.60
N TYR A 5 -6.50 9.11 -1.26
CA TYR A 5 -5.25 8.56 -1.78
C TYR A 5 -4.10 8.91 -0.83
N ILE A 6 -3.33 7.90 -0.44
CA ILE A 6 -2.14 8.04 0.40
C ILE A 6 -0.92 7.60 -0.41
N HIS A 7 -0.04 8.56 -0.69
CA HIS A 7 1.17 8.33 -1.45
C HIS A 7 2.33 7.91 -0.54
N ILE A 8 2.67 6.62 -0.47
CA ILE A 8 3.81 6.10 0.30
C ILE A 8 5.07 6.09 -0.57
N PRO A 9 6.04 7.00 -0.37
CA PRO A 9 7.14 7.18 -1.32
C PRO A 9 8.29 6.19 -1.13
N PHE A 10 8.21 5.24 -0.19
CA PHE A 10 9.35 4.39 0.15
C PHE A 10 9.43 3.14 -0.72
N CYS A 11 10.60 2.86 -1.28
CA CYS A 11 10.90 1.63 -2.01
C CYS A 11 12.19 0.99 -1.47
N LYS A 12 12.30 -0.35 -1.46
CA LYS A 12 13.61 -1.00 -1.16
C LYS A 12 14.64 -0.70 -2.24
N THR A 13 14.21 -0.70 -3.50
CA THR A 13 15.02 -0.37 -4.68
C THR A 13 14.22 0.47 -5.66
N ARG A 14 14.88 1.35 -6.41
CA ARG A 14 14.23 2.13 -7.46
C ARG A 14 14.23 1.34 -8.77
N CYS A 15 13.04 1.19 -9.37
CA CYS A 15 12.90 0.63 -10.71
C CYS A 15 13.33 1.67 -11.76
N ILE A 16 13.99 1.22 -12.83
CA ILE A 16 14.59 2.14 -13.84
C ILE A 16 13.56 2.92 -14.65
N TYR A 17 12.32 2.43 -14.72
CA TYR A 17 11.22 3.01 -15.50
C TYR A 17 10.26 3.84 -14.64
N CYS A 18 10.46 3.90 -13.32
CA CYS A 18 9.49 4.48 -12.39
C CYS A 18 9.50 6.02 -12.48
N ASP A 19 8.37 6.61 -12.89
CA ASP A 19 8.11 8.05 -12.95
C ASP A 19 7.47 8.59 -11.66
N PHE A 20 6.87 7.72 -10.84
CA PHE A 20 6.34 8.09 -9.54
C PHE A 20 7.44 8.59 -8.60
N TYR A 21 7.09 9.61 -7.81
CA TYR A 21 7.95 10.05 -6.73
C TYR A 21 8.20 8.89 -5.77
N SER A 22 9.47 8.55 -5.58
CA SER A 22 9.89 7.49 -4.69
C SER A 22 11.29 7.75 -4.15
N THR A 23 11.58 7.17 -2.99
CA THR A 23 12.84 7.30 -2.27
C THR A 23 13.21 5.97 -1.62
N THR A 24 14.50 5.69 -1.56
CA THR A 24 15.05 4.52 -0.85
C THR A 24 15.47 4.86 0.59
N ARG A 25 15.15 6.07 1.06
CA ARG A 25 15.48 6.58 2.40
C ARG A 25 14.50 6.09 3.46
N SER A 26 14.59 4.80 3.80
CA SER A 26 13.69 4.17 4.77
C SER A 26 13.77 4.77 6.18
N GLU A 27 14.87 5.43 6.53
CA GLU A 27 15.04 6.10 7.82
C GLU A 27 14.04 7.25 8.04
N LEU A 28 13.49 7.82 6.96
CA LEU A 28 12.50 8.89 7.03
C LEU A 28 11.06 8.40 7.22
N LYS A 29 10.82 7.09 7.19
CA LYS A 29 9.47 6.50 7.23
C LYS A 29 8.66 7.01 8.42
N GLN A 30 9.21 6.90 9.62
CA GLN A 30 8.51 7.32 10.85
C GLN A 30 8.22 8.82 10.88
N GLN A 31 9.12 9.65 10.33
CA GLN A 31 8.88 11.09 10.21
C GLN A 31 7.74 11.38 9.21
N TYR A 32 7.72 10.66 8.08
CA TYR A 32 6.67 10.77 7.09
C TYR A 32 5.30 10.35 7.66
N ILE A 33 5.20 9.21 8.36
CA ILE A 33 3.93 8.74 8.95
C ILE A 33 3.36 9.76 9.94
N ARG A 34 4.21 10.37 10.78
CA ARG A 34 3.79 11.45 11.69
C ARG A 34 3.30 12.68 10.94
N ALA A 35 4.00 13.09 9.87
CA ALA A 35 3.59 14.21 9.04
C ALA A 35 2.26 13.94 8.33
N LEU A 36 2.09 12.75 7.75
CA LEU A 36 0.85 12.29 7.12
C LEU A 36 -0.33 12.33 8.09
N CYS A 37 -0.18 11.78 9.30
CA CYS A 37 -1.24 11.81 10.30
C CYS A 37 -1.59 13.25 10.75
N THR A 38 -0.60 14.14 10.74
CA THR A 38 -0.82 15.56 11.03
C THR A 38 -1.60 16.22 9.89
N GLU A 39 -1.23 15.95 8.64
CA GLU A 39 -1.92 16.46 7.45
C GLU A 39 -3.37 15.99 7.38
N LEU A 40 -3.65 14.70 7.64
CA LEU A 40 -5.01 14.16 7.71
C LEU A 40 -5.86 14.98 8.70
N LYS A 41 -5.33 15.26 9.90
CA LYS A 41 -6.04 16.06 10.91
C LYS A 41 -6.24 17.50 10.47
N THR A 42 -5.22 18.15 9.89
CA THR A 42 -5.32 19.53 9.40
C THR A 42 -6.31 19.66 8.25
N ARG A 43 -6.48 18.62 7.43
CA ARG A 43 -7.41 18.59 6.29
C ARG A 43 -8.81 18.09 6.63
N LYS A 44 -9.17 17.92 7.92
CA LYS A 44 -10.49 17.41 8.34
C LYS A 44 -11.66 18.11 7.63
N GLY A 45 -11.61 19.43 7.47
CA GLY A 45 -12.69 20.22 6.85
C GLY A 45 -12.80 20.12 5.33
N TYR A 46 -11.85 19.47 4.64
CA TYR A 46 -11.82 19.44 3.17
C TYR A 46 -13.01 18.67 2.59
N LEU A 47 -13.36 17.53 3.19
CA LEU A 47 -14.45 16.67 2.73
C LEU A 47 -15.82 17.09 3.26
N LYS A 48 -15.89 18.10 4.14
CA LYS A 48 -17.12 18.51 4.85
C LYS A 48 -17.81 17.30 5.50
N GLU A 49 -18.95 16.87 4.96
CA GLU A 49 -19.75 15.73 5.41
C GLU A 49 -19.83 14.62 4.36
N GLU A 50 -19.05 14.71 3.27
CA GLU A 50 -19.03 13.64 2.27
C GLU A 50 -18.38 12.37 2.85
N PRO A 51 -19.08 11.21 2.81
CA PRO A 51 -18.53 9.96 3.28
C PRO A 51 -17.38 9.49 2.38
N ILE A 52 -16.40 8.83 2.99
CA ILE A 52 -15.31 8.16 2.28
C ILE A 52 -15.79 6.78 1.86
N GLU A 53 -15.72 6.51 0.55
CA GLU A 53 -16.05 5.20 -0.02
C GLU A 53 -14.80 4.40 -0.38
N THR A 54 -13.67 5.08 -0.64
CA THR A 54 -12.43 4.42 -1.05
C THR A 54 -11.20 4.97 -0.32
N ILE A 55 -10.29 4.07 0.05
CA ILE A 55 -8.96 4.42 0.58
C ILE A 55 -7.92 3.65 -0.24
N TYR A 56 -6.98 4.38 -0.85
CA TYR A 56 -5.99 3.80 -1.73
C TYR A 56 -4.58 4.17 -1.26
N PHE A 57 -3.80 3.15 -0.90
CA PHE A 57 -2.37 3.30 -0.60
C PHE A 57 -1.58 2.96 -1.87
N GLY A 58 -0.89 3.96 -2.42
CA GLY A 58 -0.09 3.81 -3.64
C GLY A 58 1.21 4.60 -3.60
N GLY A 59 1.91 4.68 -4.74
CA GLY A 59 3.07 5.55 -4.91
C GLY A 59 4.36 4.79 -5.15
N GLY A 60 5.27 4.82 -4.18
CA GLY A 60 6.51 4.04 -4.22
C GLY A 60 6.23 2.55 -3.98
N THR A 61 6.22 2.13 -2.72
CA THR A 61 5.85 0.76 -2.35
C THR A 61 5.18 0.78 -0.98
N PRO A 62 3.85 0.92 -0.91
CA PRO A 62 3.10 0.85 0.34
C PRO A 62 3.33 -0.44 1.14
N SER A 63 3.59 -1.56 0.48
CA SER A 63 3.99 -2.83 1.13
C SER A 63 5.34 -2.78 1.89
N GLN A 64 5.98 -1.60 1.98
CA GLN A 64 7.11 -1.36 2.88
C GLN A 64 6.70 -0.95 4.29
N LEU A 65 5.44 -0.58 4.51
CA LEU A 65 4.96 -0.19 5.84
C LEU A 65 4.78 -1.41 6.74
N ALA A 66 5.07 -1.22 8.03
CA ALA A 66 4.84 -2.21 9.08
C ALA A 66 3.40 -2.12 9.60
N HIS A 67 2.99 -3.08 10.43
CA HIS A 67 1.65 -3.10 11.02
C HIS A 67 1.34 -1.82 11.79
N GLU A 68 2.28 -1.35 12.61
CA GLU A 68 2.12 -0.17 13.46
C GLU A 68 1.94 1.11 12.63
N ASP A 69 2.60 1.19 11.47
CA ASP A 69 2.46 2.30 10.53
C ASP A 69 1.02 2.36 9.99
N PHE A 70 0.48 1.21 9.57
CA PHE A 70 -0.89 1.12 9.07
C PHE A 70 -1.92 1.40 10.17
N GLU A 71 -1.74 0.81 11.36
CA GLU A 71 -2.63 1.06 12.49
C GLU A 71 -2.72 2.55 12.83
N GLN A 72 -1.57 3.24 12.85
CA GLN A 72 -1.55 4.67 13.12
C GLN A 72 -2.31 5.47 12.06
N ILE A 73 -2.14 5.14 10.78
CA ILE A 73 -2.84 5.79 9.68
C ILE A 73 -4.34 5.50 9.74
N PHE A 74 -4.75 4.24 9.81
CA PHE A 74 -6.17 3.86 9.84
C PHE A 74 -6.89 4.43 11.05
N ARG A 75 -6.27 4.42 12.22
CA ARG A 75 -6.82 5.07 13.42
C ARG A 75 -7.06 6.55 13.15
N THR A 76 -6.08 7.25 12.54
CA THR A 76 -6.22 8.67 12.21
C THR A 76 -7.33 8.93 11.19
N ILE A 77 -7.43 8.11 10.13
CA ILE A 77 -8.50 8.25 9.13
C ILE A 77 -9.86 8.06 9.79
N LYS A 78 -10.03 7.00 10.59
CA LYS A 78 -11.27 6.70 11.30
C LYS A 78 -11.67 7.83 12.25
N GLU A 79 -10.74 8.36 13.03
CA GLU A 79 -10.99 9.48 13.95
C GLU A 79 -11.40 10.78 13.24
N VAL A 80 -10.83 11.05 12.06
CA VAL A 80 -11.01 12.34 11.37
C VAL A 80 -12.21 12.33 10.44
N TYR A 81 -12.41 11.23 9.72
CA TYR A 81 -13.34 11.16 8.58
C TYR A 81 -14.39 10.05 8.67
N GLY A 82 -14.24 9.10 9.59
CA GLY A 82 -15.03 7.87 9.58
C GLY A 82 -14.61 6.92 8.43
N THR A 83 -14.98 5.64 8.55
CA THR A 83 -14.69 4.60 7.55
C THR A 83 -15.86 3.62 7.39
N GLU A 84 -17.03 3.96 7.91
CA GLU A 84 -18.22 3.11 7.93
C GLU A 84 -18.76 2.83 6.52
N HIS A 85 -18.51 3.77 5.60
CA HIS A 85 -18.92 3.71 4.20
C HIS A 85 -17.78 3.28 3.27
N ALA A 86 -16.59 2.95 3.79
CA ALA A 86 -15.46 2.56 2.96
C ALA A 86 -15.67 1.15 2.40
N GLU A 87 -16.02 1.07 1.12
CA GLU A 87 -16.27 -0.19 0.42
C GLU A 87 -14.99 -0.80 -0.15
N GLU A 88 -14.04 0.03 -0.58
CA GLU A 88 -12.74 -0.42 -1.11
C GLU A 88 -11.57 0.18 -0.36
N ILE A 89 -10.71 -0.68 0.18
CA ILE A 89 -9.45 -0.30 0.82
C ILE A 89 -8.33 -1.07 0.12
N THR A 90 -7.63 -0.37 -0.77
CA THR A 90 -6.60 -0.93 -1.64
C THR A 90 -5.19 -0.70 -1.08
N LEU A 91 -4.36 -1.74 -1.14
CA LEU A 91 -2.91 -1.64 -0.97
C LEU A 91 -2.17 -2.00 -2.26
N GLU A 92 -1.28 -1.13 -2.74
CA GLU A 92 -0.26 -1.51 -3.72
C GLU A 92 0.88 -2.30 -3.07
N ALA A 93 1.26 -3.43 -3.68
CA ALA A 93 2.31 -4.29 -3.17
C ALA A 93 3.26 -4.82 -4.25
N ASN A 94 4.52 -5.05 -3.89
CA ASN A 94 5.43 -5.87 -4.69
C ASN A 94 5.33 -7.35 -4.30
N PRO A 95 5.47 -8.29 -5.25
CA PRO A 95 5.35 -9.71 -4.95
C PRO A 95 6.30 -10.23 -3.85
N ASP A 96 7.52 -9.70 -3.81
CA ASP A 96 8.56 -10.12 -2.86
C ASP A 96 8.32 -9.61 -1.43
N ASP A 97 7.43 -8.65 -1.22
CA ASP A 97 7.02 -8.20 0.12
C ASP A 97 5.89 -9.08 0.70
N LEU A 98 5.17 -9.83 -0.14
CA LEU A 98 4.02 -10.64 0.23
C LEU A 98 4.44 -12.04 0.75
N THR A 99 5.13 -12.05 1.89
CA THR A 99 5.38 -13.28 2.66
C THR A 99 4.11 -13.76 3.34
N GLU A 100 4.11 -14.98 3.87
CA GLU A 100 2.95 -15.52 4.60
C GLU A 100 2.62 -14.70 5.85
N GLU A 101 3.66 -14.27 6.57
CA GLU A 101 3.56 -13.41 7.75
C GLU A 101 3.00 -12.03 7.39
N TYR A 102 3.49 -11.42 6.30
CA TYR A 102 3.03 -10.11 5.86
C TYR A 102 1.57 -10.17 5.40
N VAL A 103 1.20 -11.18 4.61
CA VAL A 103 -0.19 -11.36 4.16
C VAL A 103 -1.12 -11.62 5.35
N SER A 104 -0.68 -12.42 6.34
CA SER A 104 -1.46 -12.64 7.57
C SER A 104 -1.65 -11.35 8.37
N MET A 105 -0.61 -10.52 8.45
CA MET A 105 -0.71 -9.17 9.04
C MET A 105 -1.70 -8.28 8.28
N LEU A 106 -1.69 -8.28 6.94
CA LEU A 106 -2.67 -7.50 6.18
C LEU A 106 -4.12 -7.91 6.46
N ARG A 107 -4.38 -9.16 6.86
CA ARG A 107 -5.72 -9.64 7.23
C ARG A 107 -6.22 -9.13 8.58
N THR A 108 -5.34 -8.63 9.45
CA THR A 108 -5.76 -7.97 10.69
C THR A 108 -6.17 -6.51 10.45
N LEU A 109 -5.88 -5.99 9.25
CA LEU A 109 -6.17 -4.63 8.81
C LEU A 109 -7.36 -4.62 7.84
N PRO A 110 -8.01 -3.45 7.61
CA PRO A 110 -9.24 -3.38 6.83
C PRO A 110 -9.03 -3.47 5.31
N PHE A 111 -7.84 -3.90 4.84
CA PHE A 111 -7.58 -4.08 3.41
C PHE A 111 -8.46 -5.18 2.83
N ASN A 112 -9.11 -4.88 1.70
CA ASN A 112 -9.96 -5.83 0.99
C ASN A 112 -9.59 -5.97 -0.50
N ARG A 113 -8.66 -5.14 -1.00
CA ARG A 113 -8.13 -5.22 -2.36
C ARG A 113 -6.61 -5.06 -2.38
N ILE A 114 -5.93 -5.90 -3.15
CA ILE A 114 -4.48 -5.80 -3.36
C ILE A 114 -4.19 -5.56 -4.84
N SER A 115 -3.43 -4.51 -5.12
CA SER A 115 -2.89 -4.19 -6.44
C SER A 115 -1.42 -4.59 -6.49
N MET A 116 -1.09 -5.68 -7.20
CA MET A 116 0.26 -6.24 -7.17
C MET A 116 1.04 -5.94 -8.45
N GLY A 117 2.18 -5.25 -8.30
CA GLY A 117 3.00 -4.82 -9.43
C GLY A 117 3.90 -5.92 -10.02
N ILE A 118 3.37 -6.84 -10.82
CA ILE A 118 4.16 -7.92 -11.46
C ILE A 118 5.00 -7.40 -12.65
N GLN A 119 4.44 -6.47 -13.42
CA GLN A 119 4.97 -5.93 -14.69
C GLN A 119 4.99 -6.94 -15.84
N THR A 120 5.72 -8.05 -15.69
CA THR A 120 5.84 -9.10 -16.71
C THR A 120 6.23 -10.43 -16.05
N PHE A 121 5.97 -11.54 -16.74
CA PHE A 121 6.47 -12.87 -16.37
C PHE A 121 7.75 -13.27 -17.12
N ASP A 122 8.24 -12.42 -18.03
CA ASP A 122 9.48 -12.65 -18.76
C ASP A 122 10.71 -12.35 -17.89
N ALA A 123 11.53 -13.37 -17.62
CA ALA A 123 12.66 -13.26 -16.71
C ALA A 123 13.78 -12.30 -17.20
N PRO A 124 14.20 -12.32 -18.48
CA PRO A 124 15.12 -11.31 -19.01
C PRO A 124 14.61 -9.88 -18.83
N THR A 125 13.32 -9.63 -19.10
CA THR A 125 12.72 -8.31 -18.94
C THR A 125 12.65 -7.90 -17.48
N LEU A 126 12.25 -8.78 -16.55
CA LEU A 126 12.28 -8.47 -15.11
C LEU A 126 13.68 -8.05 -14.63
N LYS A 127 14.71 -8.74 -15.12
CA LYS A 127 16.11 -8.42 -14.82
C LYS A 127 16.51 -7.06 -15.39
N LEU A 128 16.14 -6.77 -16.64
CA LEU A 128 16.35 -5.46 -17.28
C LEU A 128 15.69 -4.33 -16.48
N LEU A 129 14.45 -4.53 -16.03
CA LEU A 129 13.68 -3.56 -15.27
C LEU A 129 14.14 -3.40 -13.81
N ASN A 130 15.16 -4.17 -13.38
CA ASN A 130 15.68 -4.23 -12.02
C ASN A 130 14.59 -4.59 -10.98
N ARG A 131 13.70 -5.51 -11.35
CA ARG A 131 12.67 -6.05 -10.45
C ARG A 131 13.30 -7.04 -9.47
N ARG A 132 12.88 -6.98 -8.20
CA ARG A 132 13.39 -7.84 -7.11
C ARG A 132 12.77 -9.24 -7.09
N HIS A 133 11.66 -9.42 -7.81
CA HIS A 133 10.93 -10.68 -7.91
C HIS A 133 11.17 -11.35 -9.27
N ASN A 134 11.00 -12.67 -9.31
CA ASN A 134 10.87 -13.45 -10.53
C ASN A 134 9.41 -13.94 -10.74
N ALA A 135 9.12 -14.51 -11.91
CA ALA A 135 7.79 -15.00 -12.25
C ALA A 135 7.22 -16.01 -11.24
N ALA A 136 8.04 -16.95 -10.76
CA ALA A 136 7.61 -17.95 -9.78
C ALA A 136 7.23 -17.30 -8.43
N GLN A 137 8.00 -16.30 -7.98
CA GLN A 137 7.67 -15.52 -6.78
C GLN A 137 6.39 -14.72 -6.94
N ALA A 138 6.15 -14.14 -8.12
CA ALA A 138 4.88 -13.47 -8.43
C ALA A 138 3.68 -14.43 -8.32
N ILE A 139 3.80 -15.61 -8.92
CA ILE A 139 2.75 -16.64 -8.86
C ILE A 139 2.53 -17.09 -7.40
N ALA A 140 3.59 -17.35 -6.64
CA ALA A 140 3.50 -17.72 -5.24
C ALA A 140 2.81 -16.64 -4.38
N ALA A 141 3.11 -15.35 -4.63
CA ALA A 141 2.46 -14.24 -3.95
C ALA A 141 0.95 -14.19 -4.24
N ILE A 142 0.53 -14.42 -5.49
CA ILE A 142 -0.90 -14.55 -5.84
C ILE A 142 -1.55 -15.67 -5.03
N HIS A 143 -0.93 -16.86 -4.99
CA HIS A 143 -1.48 -17.98 -4.24
C HIS A 143 -1.65 -17.67 -2.75
N ARG A 144 -0.66 -17.03 -2.11
CA ARG A 144 -0.76 -16.60 -0.70
C ARG A 144 -1.92 -15.63 -0.49
N LEU A 145 -2.06 -14.62 -1.35
CA LEU A 145 -3.17 -13.67 -1.27
C LEU A 145 -4.53 -14.37 -1.40
N ARG A 146 -4.67 -15.30 -2.35
CA ARG A 146 -5.90 -16.09 -2.54
C ARG A 146 -6.20 -16.97 -1.34
N GLN A 147 -5.20 -17.65 -0.79
CA GLN A 147 -5.33 -18.49 0.41
C GLN A 147 -5.74 -17.68 1.63
N ALA A 148 -5.23 -16.45 1.76
CA ALA A 148 -5.61 -15.52 2.82
C ALA A 148 -6.99 -14.86 2.61
N GLY A 149 -7.65 -15.11 1.49
CA GLY A 149 -9.02 -14.67 1.22
C GLY A 149 -9.15 -13.35 0.44
N PHE A 150 -8.08 -12.81 -0.14
CA PHE A 150 -8.18 -11.69 -1.08
C PHE A 150 -8.75 -12.18 -2.43
N ARG A 151 -9.88 -11.59 -2.86
CA ARG A 151 -10.71 -12.11 -3.97
C ARG A 151 -10.79 -11.21 -5.20
N ASN A 152 -10.20 -10.01 -5.15
CA ASN A 152 -10.17 -9.10 -6.28
C ASN A 152 -9.30 -9.58 -7.45
#